data_AF-A0A7C5DTP9-F1
#
_entry.id   AF-A0A7C5DTP9-F1
#
_cell.length_a   1.000
_cell.length_b   1.000
_cell.length_c   1.000
_cell.angle_alpha   90.00
_cell.angle_beta   90.00
_cell.angle_gamma   90.00
#
_symmetry.space_group_name_H-M   'P 1'
#
loop_
_entity.id
_entity.type
_entity.pdbx_description
1 polymer ?
#
loop_
_entity_poly.entity_id
_entity_poly.type
_entity_poly.pdbx_seq_one_letter_code
_entity_poly.pdbx_strand_id
1 'polypeptide(L)'
;MDAKVTVDAGICGFTTIIKAASEDNMNVDLKVVSPCEVIKDLAEKYKEITPINAYQELGPQTESAILKISRLVLVEKGACEACAVPAAVCKAMYIAAGLALPKDVVMEIQ
;
A
#
# COMPACT_ATOMS: atom_id res chain seq x y z
N MET A 1 5.41 -14.89 5.88
CA MET A 1 4.44 -14.26 6.81
C MET A 1 3.42 -13.50 6.01
N ASP A 2 2.15 -13.55 6.44
CA ASP A 2 1.05 -12.91 5.73
C ASP A 2 0.50 -11.73 6.55
N ALA A 3 0.19 -10.63 5.89
CA ALA A 3 -0.46 -9.47 6.46
C ALA A 3 -1.72 -9.13 5.67
N LYS A 4 -2.81 -8.84 6.39
CA LYS A 4 -4.06 -8.34 5.80
C LYS A 4 -4.39 -7.00 6.45
N VAL A 5 -4.54 -5.96 5.64
CA VAL A 5 -4.93 -4.62 6.08
C VAL A 5 -6.25 -4.25 5.42
N THR A 6 -7.19 -3.76 6.21
CA THR A 6 -8.42 -3.14 5.72
C THR A 6 -8.33 -1.66 6.02
N VAL A 7 -8.48 -0.83 4.99
CA VAL A 7 -8.34 0.62 5.10
C VAL A 7 -9.64 1.29 4.65
N ASP A 8 -10.13 2.18 5.50
CA ASP A 8 -11.15 3.16 5.15
C ASP A 8 -10.43 4.40 4.61
N ALA A 9 -10.74 4.79 3.37
CA ALA A 9 -10.08 5.91 2.69
C ALA A 9 -10.65 7.29 3.09
N GLY A 10 -11.61 7.35 4.02
CA GLY A 10 -12.20 8.57 4.53
C GLY A 10 -13.45 9.00 3.75
N ILE A 11 -13.61 10.31 3.52
CA ILE A 11 -14.86 10.90 3.01
C ILE A 11 -15.32 10.37 1.64
N CYS A 12 -14.42 9.79 0.84
CA CYS A 12 -14.80 9.15 -0.43
C CYS A 12 -15.58 7.84 -0.23
N GLY A 13 -15.60 7.27 0.97
CA GLY A 13 -16.41 6.11 1.35
C GLY A 13 -15.94 4.76 0.80
N PHE A 14 -14.73 4.69 0.24
CA PHE A 14 -14.21 3.44 -0.32
C PHE A 14 -13.37 2.68 0.69
N THR A 15 -13.76 1.43 0.96
CA THR A 15 -12.96 0.50 1.76
C THR A 15 -12.09 -0.37 0.86
N THR A 16 -10.78 -0.41 1.14
CA THR A 16 -9.81 -1.22 0.39
C THR A 16 -9.27 -2.35 1.25
N ILE A 17 -9.08 -3.53 0.66
CA ILE A 17 -8.45 -4.69 1.30
C ILE A 17 -7.10 -4.94 0.64
N ILE A 18 -6.05 -4.97 1.46
CA ILE A 18 -4.67 -5.22 1.05
C ILE A 18 -4.23 -6.54 1.67
N LYS A 19 -3.66 -7.42 0.86
CA LYS A 19 -2.97 -8.63 1.30
C LYS A 19 -1.50 -8.54 0.86
N ALA A 20 -0.61 -8.80 1.80
CA ALA A 20 0.81 -8.89 1.58
C ALA A 20 1.31 -10.24 2.10
N ALA A 21 2.18 -10.91 1.35
CA ALA A 21 2.76 -12.19 1.75
C ALA A 21 4.26 -12.21 1.40
N SER A 22 5.08 -12.85 2.22
CA SER A 22 6.50 -13.03 1.95
C SER A 22 6.98 -14.37 2.49
N GLU A 23 7.71 -15.14 1.69
CA GLU A 23 8.27 -16.43 2.14
C GLU A 23 9.63 -16.25 2.83
N ASP A 24 10.39 -15.23 2.45
CA ASP A 24 11.77 -14.97 2.86
C ASP A 24 11.94 -13.73 3.76
N ASN A 25 10.82 -13.09 4.15
CA ASN A 25 10.77 -11.82 4.86
C ASN A 25 11.44 -10.64 4.13
N MET A 26 11.68 -10.74 2.82
CA MET A 26 12.33 -9.70 2.04
C MET A 26 11.52 -9.33 0.80
N ASN A 27 11.17 -10.32 -0.01
CA ASN A 27 10.40 -10.17 -1.23
C ASN A 27 8.92 -10.35 -0.91
N VAL A 28 8.11 -9.33 -1.16
CA VAL A 28 6.71 -9.29 -0.77
C VAL A 28 5.80 -9.30 -1.98
N ASP A 29 4.91 -10.29 -2.02
CA ASP A 29 3.77 -10.35 -2.93
C ASP A 29 2.61 -9.48 -2.45
N LEU A 30 2.05 -8.64 -3.31
CA LEU A 30 0.95 -7.73 -3.00
C LEU A 30 -0.31 -8.05 -3.80
N LYS A 31 -1.46 -7.97 -3.12
CA LYS A 31 -2.79 -7.96 -3.74
C LYS A 31 -3.66 -6.89 -3.10
N VAL A 32 -4.14 -5.95 -3.92
CA VAL A 32 -5.00 -4.85 -3.50
C VAL A 32 -6.36 -4.99 -4.17
N VAL A 33 -7.43 -4.90 -3.38
CA VAL A 33 -8.82 -5.01 -3.87
C VAL A 33 -9.61 -3.82 -3.34
N SER A 34 -10.16 -3.02 -4.23
CA SER A 34 -10.90 -1.80 -3.89
C SER A 34 -12.09 -1.59 -4.83
N PRO A 35 -13.19 -0.99 -4.36
CA PRO A 35 -14.23 -0.45 -5.22
C PRO A 35 -13.83 0.87 -5.90
N CYS A 36 -12.77 1.57 -5.45
CA CYS A 36 -12.31 2.81 -6.07
C CYS A 36 -11.54 2.53 -7.38
N GLU A 37 -12.01 3.09 -8.50
CA GLU A 37 -11.38 2.89 -9.82
C GLU A 37 -9.90 3.33 -9.86
N VAL A 38 -9.55 4.44 -9.19
CA VAL A 38 -8.15 4.92 -9.13
C VAL A 38 -7.27 3.94 -8.36
N ILE A 39 -7.79 3.31 -7.31
CA ILE A 39 -7.06 2.28 -6.55
C ILE A 39 -6.98 0.96 -7.33
N LYS A 40 -7.95 0.64 -8.19
CA LYS A 40 -7.85 -0.51 -9.10
C LYS A 40 -6.72 -0.31 -10.11
N ASP A 41 -6.63 0.88 -10.71
CA ASP A 41 -5.51 1.24 -11.59
C ASP A 41 -4.17 1.09 -10.86
N LEU A 42 -4.10 1.54 -9.60
CA LEU A 42 -2.91 1.34 -8.76
C LEU A 42 -2.62 -0.11 -8.43
N ALA A 43 -3.65 -0.92 -8.19
CA ALA A 43 -3.49 -2.35 -7.90
C ALA A 43 -2.81 -3.07 -9.07
N GLU A 44 -3.17 -2.74 -10.32
CA GLU A 44 -2.49 -3.30 -11.51
C GLU A 44 -1.04 -2.81 -11.60
N LYS A 45 -0.76 -1.54 -11.25
CA LYS A 45 0.61 -1.04 -11.20
C LYS A 45 1.47 -1.67 -10.11
N TYR A 46 0.91 -1.95 -8.94
CA TYR A 46 1.63 -2.69 -7.91
C TYR A 46 1.95 -4.11 -8.34
N LYS A 47 1.03 -4.76 -9.07
CA LYS A 47 1.24 -6.10 -9.61
C LYS A 47 2.42 -6.15 -10.58
N GLU A 48 2.67 -5.09 -11.36
CA GLU A 48 3.83 -4.98 -12.27
C GLU A 48 5.18 -4.95 -11.54
N ILE A 49 5.23 -4.45 -10.29
CA ILE A 49 6.47 -4.32 -9.50
C ILE A 49 6.62 -5.41 -8.43
N THR A 50 5.65 -6.32 -8.34
CA THR A 50 5.63 -7.40 -7.36
C THR A 50 6.40 -8.63 -7.91
N PRO A 51 7.21 -9.34 -7.10
CA PRO A 51 7.46 -9.11 -5.67
C PRO A 51 8.39 -7.92 -5.40
N ILE A 52 8.09 -7.16 -4.34
CA ILE A 52 8.83 -5.96 -3.96
C ILE A 52 9.83 -6.29 -2.85
N ASN A 53 11.08 -5.82 -2.96
CA ASN A 53 12.05 -5.90 -1.88
C ASN A 53 11.73 -4.86 -0.78
N ALA A 54 11.19 -5.32 0.34
CA ALA A 54 10.73 -4.45 1.43
C ALA A 54 11.87 -3.68 2.13
N TYR A 55 13.10 -4.21 2.13
CA TYR A 55 14.26 -3.54 2.71
C TYR A 55 14.72 -2.36 1.85
N GLN A 56 14.72 -2.53 0.53
CA GLN A 56 15.01 -1.43 -0.39
C GLN A 56 13.95 -0.34 -0.28
N GLU A 57 12.67 -0.73 -0.15
CA GLU A 57 11.56 0.21 0.04
C GLU A 57 11.61 1.02 1.33
N LEU A 58 12.15 0.46 2.41
CA LEU A 58 12.33 1.18 3.68
C LEU A 58 13.67 1.93 3.74
N GLY A 59 14.55 1.71 2.76
CA GLY A 59 15.89 2.26 2.72
C GLY A 59 15.90 3.76 2.37
N PRO A 60 16.89 4.53 2.86
CA PRO A 60 16.96 5.98 2.60
C PRO A 60 17.50 6.35 1.21
N GLN A 61 17.95 5.37 0.43
CA GLN A 61 18.70 5.59 -0.82
C GLN A 61 17.79 5.89 -2.02
N THR A 62 16.55 5.44 -1.97
CA THR A 62 15.59 5.55 -3.07
C THR A 62 14.23 5.96 -2.54
N GLU A 63 13.47 6.71 -3.34
CA GLU A 63 12.06 6.95 -3.06
C GLU A 63 11.28 5.63 -3.12
N SER A 64 10.29 5.47 -2.25
CA SER A 64 9.38 4.33 -2.25
C SER A 64 8.69 4.19 -3.61
N ALA A 65 8.87 3.06 -4.29
CA ALA A 65 8.21 2.75 -5.55
C ALA A 65 6.69 2.77 -5.41
N ILE A 66 6.16 2.26 -4.29
CA ILE A 66 4.73 2.30 -3.99
C ILE A 66 4.24 3.75 -3.93
N LEU A 67 4.87 4.60 -3.11
CA LEU A 67 4.42 5.99 -2.94
C LEU A 67 4.63 6.83 -4.20
N LYS A 68 5.75 6.62 -4.90
CA LYS A 68 6.07 7.31 -6.15
C LYS A 68 5.02 7.05 -7.23
N ILE A 69 4.71 5.77 -7.48
CA ILE A 69 3.68 5.39 -8.46
C ILE A 69 2.29 5.86 -7.99
N SER A 70 1.99 5.73 -6.69
CA SER A 70 0.74 6.20 -6.09
C SER A 70 0.46 7.65 -6.40
N ARG A 71 1.44 8.52 -6.11
CA ARG A 71 1.28 9.95 -6.25
C ARG A 71 0.97 10.33 -7.70
N LEU A 72 1.71 9.77 -8.66
CA LEU A 72 1.50 10.04 -10.08
C LEU A 72 0.08 9.68 -10.51
N VAL A 73 -0.36 8.44 -10.26
CA VAL A 73 -1.69 7.98 -10.67
C VAL A 73 -2.81 8.73 -9.95
N LEU A 74 -2.66 8.99 -8.64
CA LEU A 74 -3.68 9.71 -7.87
C LEU A 74 -3.89 11.12 -8.42
N VAL A 75 -2.81 11.87 -8.64
CA VAL A 75 -2.89 13.25 -9.15
C VAL A 75 -3.40 13.27 -10.60
N GLU A 76 -2.90 12.41 -11.48
CA GLU A 76 -3.33 12.33 -12.88
C GLU A 76 -4.82 11.99 -13.01
N LYS A 77 -5.36 11.19 -12.09
CA LYS A 77 -6.78 10.81 -12.06
C LYS A 77 -7.67 11.76 -11.25
N GLY A 78 -7.12 12.86 -10.74
CA GLY A 78 -7.86 13.87 -9.97
C GLY A 78 -8.30 13.41 -8.58
N ALA A 79 -7.63 12.40 -8.01
CA ALA A 79 -7.84 11.93 -6.65
C ALA A 79 -6.91 12.65 -5.65
N CYS A 80 -7.19 12.48 -4.36
CA CYS A 80 -6.34 13.00 -3.29
C CYS A 80 -4.98 12.28 -3.30
N GLU A 81 -3.88 13.03 -3.48
CA GLU A 81 -2.52 12.46 -3.43
C GLU A 81 -2.19 11.86 -2.05
N ALA A 82 -2.84 12.36 -1.00
CA ALA A 82 -2.71 11.89 0.39
C ALA A 82 -3.74 10.81 0.75
N CYS A 83 -4.24 10.05 -0.23
CA CYS A 83 -5.09 8.89 0.05
C CYS A 83 -4.41 7.96 1.09
N ALA A 84 -5.18 7.46 2.06
CA ALA A 84 -4.66 6.56 3.09
C ALA A 84 -4.20 5.19 2.54
N VAL A 85 -4.70 4.80 1.36
CA VAL A 85 -4.49 3.47 0.78
C VAL A 85 -3.01 3.18 0.48
N PRO A 86 -2.25 4.03 -0.25
CA PRO A 86 -0.81 3.84 -0.44
C PRO A 86 -0.03 3.62 0.86
N ALA A 87 -0.30 4.42 1.90
CA ALA A 87 0.34 4.27 3.19
C ALA A 87 0.01 2.91 3.84
N ALA A 88 -1.24 2.46 3.74
CA ALA A 88 -1.67 1.14 4.19
C ALA A 88 -1.00 0.00 3.40
N VAL A 89 -0.73 0.17 2.10
CA VAL A 89 0.01 -0.80 1.28
C VAL A 89 1.45 -0.94 1.79
N CYS A 90 2.15 0.16 2.02
CA CYS A 90 3.48 0.13 2.61
C CYS A 90 3.47 -0.57 3.98
N LYS A 91 2.50 -0.26 4.85
CA LYS A 91 2.37 -0.92 6.17
C LYS A 91 2.15 -2.42 6.05
N ALA A 92 1.27 -2.87 5.15
CA ALA A 92 1.05 -4.30 4.90
C ALA A 92 2.34 -4.99 4.47
N MET A 93 3.09 -4.38 3.56
CA MET A 93 4.38 -4.89 3.08
C MET A 93 5.41 -5.01 4.22
N TYR A 94 5.57 -3.97 5.04
CA TYR A 94 6.52 -4.00 6.15
C TYR A 94 6.15 -5.03 7.22
N ILE A 95 4.86 -5.25 7.49
CA ILE A 95 4.41 -6.30 8.41
C ILE A 95 4.70 -7.68 7.82
N ALA A 96 4.41 -7.91 6.53
CA ALA A 96 4.68 -9.18 5.86
C ALA A 96 6.18 -9.53 5.80
N ALA A 97 7.05 -8.52 5.72
CA ALA A 97 8.50 -8.67 5.78
C ALA A 97 9.09 -8.69 7.21
N GLY A 98 8.26 -8.64 8.26
CA GLY A 98 8.73 -8.61 9.65
C GLY A 98 9.46 -7.32 10.06
N LEU A 99 9.36 -6.26 9.26
CA LEU A 99 9.96 -4.94 9.52
C LEU A 99 9.08 -4.04 10.40
N ALA A 100 7.80 -4.38 10.56
CA ALA A 100 6.87 -3.67 11.43
C ALA A 100 6.00 -4.64 12.23
N LEU A 101 5.70 -4.28 13.47
CA LEU A 101 4.76 -5.02 14.31
C LEU A 101 3.31 -4.67 13.93
N PRO A 102 2.39 -5.66 13.93
CA PRO A 102 1.00 -5.43 13.61
C PRO A 102 0.30 -4.62 14.72
N LYS A 103 -0.19 -3.44 14.37
CA LYS A 103 -1.06 -2.61 15.21
C LYS A 103 -1.86 -1.68 14.30
N ASP A 104 -3.13 -1.45 14.64
CA ASP A 104 -4.01 -0.56 13.89
C ASP A 104 -3.49 0.87 13.92
N VAL A 105 -3.52 1.52 12.75
CA VAL A 105 -3.24 2.94 12.57
C VAL A 105 -4.57 3.64 12.34
N VAL A 106 -4.90 4.64 13.15
CA VAL A 106 -6.18 5.35 13.11
C VAL A 106 -5.93 6.83 12.85
N MET A 107 -6.75 7.42 11.98
CA MET A 107 -6.82 8.87 11.76
C MET A 107 -8.21 9.35 12.18
N GLU A 108 -8.26 10.30 13.10
CA GLU A 108 -9.49 10.93 13.56
C GLU A 108 -9.56 12.35 12.98
N ILE A 109 -10.59 12.63 12.17
CA ILE A 109 -10.86 13.94 11.58
C ILE A 109 -11.97 14.62 12.40
N GLN A 110 -11.83 15.91 12.69
CA GLN A 110 -12.76 16.72 13.48
C GLN A 110 -13.51 17.72 12.62
#